data_AF-A0A352XYI8-F1
#
_entry.id   AF-A0A352XYI8-F1
#
_cell.length_a   1.000
_cell.length_b   1.000
_cell.length_c   1.000
_cell.angle_alpha   90.00
_cell.angle_beta   90.00
_cell.angle_gamma   90.00
#
_symmetry.space_group_name_H-M   'P 1'
#
loop_
_entity.id
_entity.type
_entity.pdbx_description
1 polymer ?
#
loop_
_entity_poly.entity_id
_entity_poly.type
_entity_poly.pdbx_seq_one_letter_code
_entity_poly.pdbx_strand_id
1 'polypeptide(L)'
;MATILIVEDQPENQSLYADIVYRVQRELGLTIQLRSASDFENAQIALEHGLEETEEGPLLILLDMEIPFKGRKDKRAGYRLMQQYREHFVSSYWVPLTANIAWHEKDLSGETPLFDDLYKL
;
A
#
# COMPACT_ATOMS: atom_id res chain seq x y z
N MET A 1 16.63 6.40 -6.06
CA MET A 1 15.74 5.32 -6.55
C MET A 1 14.67 5.17 -5.48
N ALA A 2 13.39 5.23 -5.82
CA ALA A 2 12.32 5.10 -4.83
C ALA A 2 11.72 3.69 -4.89
N THR A 3 11.44 3.07 -3.76
CA THR A 3 10.77 1.76 -3.72
C THR A 3 9.29 1.95 -3.41
N ILE A 4 8.41 1.31 -4.18
CA ILE A 4 6.97 1.25 -3.91
C ILE A 4 6.59 -0.20 -3.65
N LEU A 5 5.85 -0.45 -2.58
CA LEU A 5 5.29 -1.76 -2.26
C LEU A 5 3.77 -1.76 -2.47
N ILE A 6 3.27 -2.72 -3.25
CA ILE A 6 1.85 -2.95 -3.45
C ILE A 6 1.45 -4.21 -2.67
N VAL A 7 0.51 -4.09 -1.74
CA VAL A 7 -0.06 -5.21 -0.99
C VAL A 7 -1.53 -5.34 -1.38
N GLU A 8 -1.83 -6.29 -2.25
CA GLU A 8 -3.13 -6.48 -2.89
C GLU A 8 -3.28 -7.94 -3.32
N ASP A 9 -4.37 -8.59 -2.91
CA ASP A 9 -4.58 -10.03 -3.12
C ASP A 9 -5.24 -10.37 -4.45
N GLN A 10 -5.91 -9.41 -5.09
CA GLN A 10 -6.51 -9.57 -6.41
C GLN A 10 -5.48 -9.24 -7.50
N PRO A 11 -5.08 -10.21 -8.35
CA PRO A 11 -4.07 -10.00 -9.39
C PRO A 11 -4.41 -8.88 -10.37
N GLU A 12 -5.70 -8.67 -10.66
CA GLU A 12 -6.18 -7.63 -11.55
C GLU A 12 -5.93 -6.23 -10.97
N ASN A 13 -6.24 -6.03 -9.68
CA ASN A 13 -6.01 -4.77 -8.98
C ASN A 13 -4.51 -4.51 -8.83
N GLN A 14 -3.74 -5.55 -8.49
CA GLN A 14 -2.30 -5.42 -8.34
C GLN A 14 -1.64 -4.99 -9.67
N SER A 15 -2.09 -5.57 -10.79
CA SER A 15 -1.64 -5.18 -12.13
C SER A 15 -2.05 -3.74 -12.48
N LEU A 16 -3.28 -3.34 -12.15
CA LEU A 16 -3.76 -1.97 -12.36
C LEU A 16 -2.89 -0.94 -11.61
N TYR A 17 -2.56 -1.20 -10.34
CA TYR A 17 -1.71 -0.32 -9.55
C TYR A 17 -0.28 -0.28 -10.08
N ALA A 18 0.27 -1.41 -10.52
CA ALA A 18 1.58 -1.47 -11.15
C ALA A 18 1.64 -0.62 -12.44
N ASP A 19 0.60 -0.71 -13.27
CA ASP A 19 0.47 0.09 -14.50
C ASP A 19 0.42 1.59 -14.21
N ILE A 20 -0.31 2.00 -13.16
CA ILE A 20 -0.36 3.41 -12.71
C ILE A 20 1.05 3.88 -12.31
N VAL A 21 1.75 3.11 -11.48
CA VAL A 21 3.11 3.44 -11.05
C VAL A 21 4.06 3.54 -12.25
N TYR A 22 3.97 2.62 -13.21
CA TYR A 22 4.78 2.64 -14.41
C TYR A 22 4.54 3.90 -15.27
N ARG A 23 3.28 4.33 -15.42
CA ARG A 23 2.93 5.57 -16.14
C ARG A 23 3.54 6.78 -15.44
N VAL A 24 3.40 6.90 -14.12
CA VAL A 24 4.00 7.98 -13.33
C VAL A 24 5.52 7.98 -13.48
N GLN A 25 6.16 6.80 -13.40
CA GLN A 25 7.60 6.66 -13.60
C GLN A 25 8.03 7.23 -14.95
N ARG A 26 7.32 6.86 -16.03
CA ARG A 26 7.62 7.31 -17.39
C ARG A 26 7.40 8.80 -17.59
N GLU A 27 6.29 9.34 -17.07
CA GLU A 27 5.92 10.75 -17.26
C GLU A 27 6.82 11.70 -16.48
N LEU A 28 7.23 11.30 -15.26
CA LEU A 28 8.05 12.13 -14.38
C LEU A 28 9.55 11.83 -14.51
N GLY A 29 9.95 10.86 -15.32
CA GLY A 29 11.36 10.47 -15.49
C GLY A 29 12.00 9.93 -14.20
N LEU A 30 11.21 9.28 -13.34
CA LEU A 30 11.67 8.73 -12.08
C LEU A 30 12.25 7.32 -12.27
N THR A 31 13.03 6.86 -11.30
CA THR A 31 13.44 5.45 -11.19
C THR A 31 12.78 4.85 -9.97
N ILE A 32 11.77 4.02 -10.18
CA ILE A 32 10.97 3.37 -9.15
C ILE A 32 11.22 1.86 -9.18
N GLN A 33 11.60 1.29 -8.05
CA GLN A 33 11.59 -0.16 -7.84
C GLN A 33 10.21 -0.57 -7.33
N LEU A 34 9.49 -1.38 -8.09
CA LEU A 34 8.19 -1.90 -7.67
C LEU A 34 8.34 -3.27 -7.02
N ARG A 35 7.71 -3.46 -5.86
CA ARG A 35 7.57 -4.74 -5.16
C ARG A 35 6.09 -5.02 -4.94
N SER A 36 5.70 -6.30 -4.90
CA SER A 36 4.32 -6.71 -4.64
C SER A 36 4.22 -7.85 -3.63
N ALA A 37 3.10 -7.88 -2.91
CA ALA A 37 2.70 -8.96 -2.02
C ALA A 37 1.18 -9.19 -2.11
N SER A 38 0.77 -10.46 -2.04
CA SER A 38 -0.64 -10.88 -2.15
C SER A 38 -1.30 -11.18 -0.82
N ASP A 39 -0.53 -11.21 0.27
CA ASP A 39 -0.98 -11.63 1.58
C ASP A 39 -0.07 -11.05 2.65
N PHE A 40 -0.49 -11.22 3.91
CA PHE A 40 0.21 -10.69 5.06
C PHE A 40 1.63 -11.24 5.19
N GLU A 41 1.80 -12.55 5.06
CA GLU A 41 3.08 -13.22 5.24
C GLU A 41 4.11 -12.76 4.18
N ASN A 42 3.71 -12.70 2.91
CA ASN A 42 4.57 -12.21 1.83
C ASN A 42 4.88 -10.71 1.97
N ALA A 43 3.94 -9.91 2.48
CA ALA A 43 4.18 -8.50 2.76
C ALA A 43 5.20 -8.31 3.89
N GLN A 44 5.17 -9.15 4.93
CA GLN A 44 6.17 -9.17 5.99
C GLN A 44 7.55 -9.60 5.50
N ILE A 45 7.63 -10.60 4.62
CA ILE A 45 8.93 -11.02 4.05
C ILE A 45 9.50 -9.90 3.17
N ALA A 46 8.69 -9.28 2.31
CA ALA A 46 9.13 -8.18 1.45
C ALA A 46 9.63 -6.96 2.24
N LEU A 47 9.09 -6.79 3.44
CA LEU A 47 9.47 -5.83 4.46
C LEU A 47 10.85 -6.11 5.05
N GLU A 48 11.02 -7.30 5.60
CA GLU A 48 12.24 -7.75 6.27
C GLU A 48 13.41 -7.79 5.29
N HIS A 49 13.19 -8.35 4.09
CA HIS A 49 14.21 -8.38 3.05
C HIS A 49 14.58 -6.98 2.54
N GLY A 50 13.63 -6.04 2.45
CA GLY A 50 13.92 -4.66 2.06
C GLY A 50 14.85 -3.94 3.03
N LEU A 51 14.64 -4.17 4.34
CA LEU A 51 15.52 -3.67 5.40
C LEU A 51 16.92 -4.26 5.30
N GLU A 52 17.03 -5.57 5.10
CA GLU A 52 18.32 -6.27 5.01
C GLU A 52 19.15 -5.86 3.79
N GLU A 53 18.50 -5.63 2.65
CA GLU A 53 19.20 -5.35 1.38
C GLU A 53 19.64 -3.89 1.22
N THR A 54 18.83 -2.95 1.70
CA THR A 54 19.00 -1.53 1.34
C THR A 54 19.11 -0.58 2.53
N GLU A 55 18.89 -1.05 3.76
CA GLU A 55 18.70 -0.24 4.97
C GLU A 55 17.58 0.83 4.86
N GLU A 56 16.90 0.91 3.73
CA GLU A 56 15.84 1.87 3.41
C GLU A 56 14.52 1.14 3.13
N GLY A 57 13.43 1.69 3.67
CA GLY A 57 12.10 1.15 3.42
C GLY A 57 11.50 1.54 2.09
N PRO A 58 10.34 0.94 1.72
CA PRO A 58 9.52 1.47 0.66
C PRO A 58 9.12 2.92 0.96
N LEU A 59 9.33 3.83 0.00
CA LEU A 59 8.90 5.22 0.10
C LEU A 59 7.37 5.33 0.16
N LEU A 60 6.68 4.48 -0.61
CA LEU A 60 5.22 4.43 -0.65
C LEU A 60 4.72 2.99 -0.56
N ILE A 61 3.66 2.80 0.22
CA ILE A 61 2.98 1.52 0.35
C ILE A 61 1.52 1.70 -0.04
N LEU A 62 1.09 0.94 -1.04
CA LEU A 62 -0.30 0.81 -1.45
C LEU A 62 -0.84 -0.48 -0.80
N LEU A 63 -1.81 -0.37 0.11
CA LEU A 63 -2.23 -1.49 0.95
C LEU A 63 -3.75 -1.70 0.89
N ASP A 64 -4.21 -2.83 0.35
CA ASP A 64 -5.56 -3.30 0.67
C ASP A 64 -5.61 -3.65 2.16
N MET A 65 -6.59 -3.09 2.85
CA MET A 65 -6.76 -3.32 4.28
C MET A 65 -7.28 -4.74 4.56
N GLU A 66 -7.92 -5.40 3.59
CA GLU A 66 -8.53 -6.73 3.74
C GLU A 66 -7.82 -7.81 2.92
N ILE A 67 -6.61 -8.12 3.35
CA ILE A 67 -5.73 -9.12 2.72
C ILE A 67 -5.82 -10.51 3.38
N PRO A 68 -5.45 -11.57 2.67
CA PRO A 68 -5.32 -12.91 3.23
C PRO A 68 -4.29 -12.95 4.37
N PHE A 69 -4.68 -13.63 5.45
CA PHE A 69 -3.81 -14.02 6.56
C PHE A 69 -4.32 -15.33 7.15
N LYS A 70 -3.45 -16.34 7.27
CA LYS A 70 -3.84 -17.68 7.76
C LYS A 70 -5.06 -18.28 7.05
N GLY A 71 -5.12 -18.13 5.72
CA GLY A 71 -6.13 -18.76 4.87
C GLY A 71 -7.50 -18.06 4.83
N ARG A 72 -7.62 -16.83 5.35
CA ARG A 72 -8.84 -16.02 5.26
C ARG A 72 -8.50 -14.54 5.08
N LYS A 73 -9.39 -13.77 4.48
CA LYS A 73 -9.31 -12.30 4.49
C LYS A 73 -9.47 -11.78 5.92
N ASP A 74 -8.56 -10.91 6.37
CA ASP A 74 -8.55 -10.38 7.74
C ASP A 74 -8.13 -8.91 7.76
N LYS A 75 -9.08 -8.01 8.03
CA LYS A 75 -8.81 -6.57 8.13
C LYS A 75 -7.74 -6.22 9.17
N ARG A 76 -7.64 -7.01 10.25
CA ARG A 76 -6.64 -6.80 11.30
C ARG A 76 -5.23 -7.08 10.80
N ALA A 77 -5.08 -7.90 9.76
CA ALA A 77 -3.79 -8.14 9.11
C ALA A 77 -3.28 -6.87 8.41
N GLY A 78 -4.13 -6.19 7.64
CA GLY A 78 -3.80 -4.90 7.04
C GLY A 78 -3.44 -3.83 8.08
N TYR A 79 -4.22 -3.71 9.16
CA TYR A 79 -3.89 -2.78 10.25
C TYR A 79 -2.55 -3.10 10.94
N ARG A 80 -2.23 -4.38 11.16
CA ARG A 80 -0.95 -4.80 11.74
C ARG A 80 0.22 -4.45 10.84
N LEU A 81 0.11 -4.71 9.54
CA LEU A 81 1.11 -4.28 8.57
C LEU A 81 1.31 -2.77 8.66
N MET A 82 0.23 -1.99 8.58
CA MET A 82 0.30 -0.53 8.69
C MET A 82 1.00 -0.07 9.97
N GLN A 83 0.71 -0.71 11.11
CA GLN A 83 1.38 -0.39 12.37
C GLN A 83 2.88 -0.71 12.33
N GLN A 84 3.26 -1.90 11.84
CA GLN A 84 4.66 -2.31 11.71
C GLN A 84 5.44 -1.36 10.77
N TYR A 85 4.85 -1.01 9.63
CA TYR A 85 5.44 -0.05 8.70
C TYR A 85 5.64 1.33 9.34
N ARG A 86 4.68 1.81 10.13
CA ARG A 86 4.80 3.08 10.86
C ARG A 86 5.93 3.08 11.88
N GLU A 87 6.09 1.98 12.60
CA GLU A 87 7.12 1.84 13.62
C GLU A 87 8.53 1.78 13.00
N HIS A 88 8.67 1.18 11.81
CA HIS A 88 9.97 0.92 11.20
C HIS A 88 10.37 1.96 10.14
N PHE A 89 9.42 2.65 9.51
CA PHE A 89 9.67 3.57 8.40
C PHE A 89 8.92 4.89 8.54
N VAL A 90 9.23 5.67 9.58
CA VAL A 90 8.55 6.93 9.92
C VAL A 90 8.44 7.92 8.75
N SER A 91 9.33 7.85 7.76
CA SER A 91 9.36 8.70 6.57
C SER A 91 8.55 8.18 5.37
N SER A 92 7.95 6.99 5.45
CA SER A 92 7.19 6.39 4.36
C SER A 92 5.76 6.93 4.28
N TYR A 93 5.24 7.01 3.06
CA TYR A 93 3.84 7.33 2.79
C TYR A 93 3.03 6.05 2.63
N TRP A 94 1.78 6.07 3.10
CA TRP A 94 0.87 4.92 3.05
C TRP A 94 -0.48 5.35 2.51
N VAL A 95 -1.00 4.57 1.57
CA VAL A 95 -2.31 4.78 0.95
C VAL A 95 -3.14 3.51 1.14
N PRO A 96 -4.19 3.54 1.97
CA PRO A 96 -5.12 2.43 2.06
C PRO A 96 -5.92 2.35 0.75
N LEU A 97 -5.83 1.20 0.09
CA LEU A 97 -6.60 0.83 -1.08
C LEU A 97 -7.96 0.29 -0.60
N THR A 98 -8.77 1.13 0.04
CA THR A 98 -10.17 0.75 0.22
C THR A 98 -10.80 0.61 -1.16
N ALA A 99 -11.54 -0.48 -1.42
CA ALA A 99 -12.18 -0.81 -2.69
C ALA A 99 -13.11 0.26 -3.32
N ASN A 100 -13.16 1.48 -2.77
CA ASN A 100 -13.70 2.68 -3.38
C ASN A 100 -12.57 3.64 -3.81
N ILE A 101 -11.76 3.24 -4.80
CA ILE A 101 -11.36 4.23 -5.82
C ILE A 101 -12.55 4.39 -6.77
N ALA A 102 -13.72 4.70 -6.21
CA ALA A 102 -14.73 5.44 -6.91
C ALA A 102 -14.22 6.89 -6.88
N TRP A 103 -13.37 7.23 -7.84
CA TRP A 103 -13.26 8.61 -8.29
C TRP A 103 -14.63 8.99 -8.85
N HIS A 104 -15.58 9.33 -7.97
CA HIS A 104 -16.74 10.07 -8.37
C HIS A 104 -16.33 11.54 -8.36
N GLU A 105 -16.27 12.14 -9.56
CA GLU A 105 -16.13 13.59 -9.79
C GLU A 105 -17.16 14.45 -9.01
N LYS A 106 -18.09 13.85 -8.27
CA LYS A 106 -19.11 14.51 -7.46
C LYS A 106 -18.67 14.90 -6.03
N ASP A 107 -17.55 14.38 -5.51
CA ASP A 107 -17.13 14.65 -4.12
C ASP A 107 -16.16 15.84 -3.98
N LEU A 108 -15.95 16.61 -5.05
CA LEU A 108 -15.19 17.89 -5.02
C LEU A 108 -15.91 19.02 -4.26
N SER A 109 -17.01 18.75 -3.56
CA SER A 109 -17.74 19.75 -2.76
C SER A 109 -17.18 19.98 -1.34
N GLY A 110 -16.06 19.35 -0.99
CA GLY A 110 -15.21 19.83 0.10
C GLY A 110 -15.47 19.27 1.49
N GLU A 111 -16.19 18.15 1.62
CA GLU A 111 -16.30 17.42 2.90
C GLU A 111 -15.79 15.98 2.73
N THR A 112 -14.48 15.84 2.59
CA THR A 112 -13.83 14.54 2.75
C THR A 112 -13.95 14.14 4.22
N PRO A 113 -14.49 12.96 4.57
CA PRO A 113 -14.37 12.44 5.92
C PRO A 113 -12.88 12.34 6.24
N LEU A 114 -12.42 13.13 7.19
CA LEU A 114 -11.04 13.09 7.64
C LEU A 114 -10.75 11.68 8.14
N PHE A 115 -9.56 11.19 7.78
CA PHE A 115 -8.98 9.89 8.14
C PHE A 115 -9.15 9.48 9.62
N ASP A 116 -9.48 10.41 10.51
CA ASP A 116 -9.70 10.21 11.94
C ASP A 116 -10.90 9.30 12.28
N ASP A 117 -11.92 9.22 11.41
CA ASP A 117 -13.11 8.39 11.72
C ASP A 117 -12.89 6.88 11.50
N LEU A 118 -11.80 6.47 10.82
CA LEU A 118 -11.41 5.06 10.69
C LEU A 118 -10.83 4.47 11.99
N TYR A 119 -10.41 5.30 12.95
CA TYR A 119 -9.77 4.86 14.21
C TYR A 119 -10.74 4.63 15.39
N LYS A 120 -12.06 4.73 15.17
CA LYS A 120 -13.09 4.53 16.21
C LYS A 120 -13.68 3.10 16.27
N LEU A 121 -13.11 2.13 15.56
CA LEU A 121 -13.49 0.70 15.59
C LEU A 121 -12.39 -0.17 16.22
#